data_AF-A0A2E7CE82-F1
#
_entry.id   AF-A0A2E7CE82-F1
#
_cell.length_a   1.000
_cell.length_b   1.000
_cell.length_c   1.000
_cell.angle_alpha   90.00
_cell.angle_beta   90.00
_cell.angle_gamma   90.00
#
_symmetry.space_group_name_H-M   'P 1'
#
loop_
_entity.id
_entity.type
_entity.pdbx_description
1 polymer ?
#
loop_
_entity_poly.entity_id
_entity_poly.type
_entity_poly.pdbx_seq_one_letter_code
_entity_poly.pdbx_strand_id
1 'polypeptide(L)'
;MGVLLLTWYFAVGFGITVAYHRVLTHRSANLRKPLLYALVLAALPAGPPAEWVGNHRLHHTDSDGPNDPHSPLHDGFWYAHCGW
;
A
#
# COMPACT_ATOMS: atom_id res chain seq x y z
N MET A 1 25.46 7.80 4.74
CA MET A 1 24.06 8.24 4.71
C MET A 1 23.30 7.68 3.50
N GLY A 2 23.78 7.89 2.26
CA GLY A 2 23.05 7.49 1.04
C GLY A 2 22.68 6.00 0.94
N VAL A 3 23.58 5.08 1.31
CA VAL A 3 23.31 3.63 1.28
C VAL A 3 22.16 3.25 2.21
N LEU A 4 22.11 3.84 3.41
CA LEU A 4 21.04 3.55 4.39
C LEU A 4 19.67 4.01 3.88
N LEU A 5 19.60 5.21 3.29
CA LEU A 5 18.37 5.75 2.71
C LEU A 5 17.89 4.91 1.52
N LEU A 6 18.82 4.46 0.68
CA LEU A 6 18.50 3.61 -0.47
C LEU A 6 17.97 2.25 -0.02
N THR A 7 18.62 1.62 0.95
CA THR A 7 18.16 0.35 1.53
C THR A 7 16.79 0.51 2.16
N TRP A 8 16.55 1.61 2.89
CA TRP A 8 15.26 1.90 3.49
C TRP A 8 14.16 2.07 2.44
N TYR A 9 14.41 2.85 1.39
CA TYR A 9 13.48 3.06 0.27
C TYR A 9 13.02 1.73 -0.35
N PHE A 10 13.96 0.84 -0.65
CA PHE A 10 13.63 -0.47 -1.21
C PHE A 10 12.91 -1.37 -0.20
N ALA A 11 13.29 -1.34 1.08
CA ALA A 11 12.62 -2.12 2.12
C ALA A 11 11.14 -1.72 2.26
N VAL A 12 10.85 -0.42 2.30
CA VAL A 12 9.49 0.11 2.35
C VAL A 12 8.70 -0.28 1.11
N GLY A 13 9.23 0.02 -0.08
CA GLY A 13 8.55 -0.29 -1.35
C GLY A 13 8.28 -1.78 -1.55
N PHE A 14 9.21 -2.64 -1.14
CA PHE A 14 9.03 -4.09 -1.18
C PHE A 14 8.00 -4.57 -0.14
N GLY A 15 8.00 -4.01 1.07
CA GLY A 15 6.99 -4.26 2.08
C GLY A 15 5.58 -3.94 1.58
N ILE A 16 5.38 -2.77 0.98
CA ILE A 16 4.08 -2.35 0.41
C ILE A 16 3.68 -3.31 -0.73
N THR A 17 4.58 -3.54 -1.67
CA THR A 17 4.27 -4.33 -2.87
C THR A 17 3.96 -5.80 -2.55
N VAL A 18 4.75 -6.42 -1.67
CA VAL A 18 4.62 -7.86 -1.39
C VAL A 18 3.65 -8.10 -0.24
N ALA A 19 3.81 -7.43 0.91
CA ALA A 19 2.94 -7.68 2.05
C ALA A 19 1.59 -6.99 1.92
N TYR A 20 1.54 -5.67 1.78
CA TYR A 20 0.26 -4.95 1.80
C TYR A 20 -0.58 -5.26 0.56
N HIS A 21 0.00 -5.11 -0.63
CA HIS A 21 -0.71 -5.28 -1.89
C HIS A 21 -0.96 -6.76 -2.23
N ARG A 22 0.09 -7.56 -2.43
CA ARG A 22 -0.08 -8.94 -2.94
C ARG A 22 -0.64 -9.91 -1.90
N VAL A 23 -0.10 -9.92 -0.69
CA VAL A 23 -0.43 -10.95 0.32
C VAL A 23 -1.63 -10.57 1.18
N LEU A 24 -1.70 -9.35 1.72
CA LEU A 24 -2.78 -8.94 2.61
C LEU A 24 -4.03 -8.54 1.82
N THR A 25 -3.88 -7.76 0.75
CA THR A 25 -5.01 -7.30 -0.05
C THR A 25 -5.53 -8.39 -0.97
N HIS A 26 -4.69 -8.89 -1.88
CA HIS A 26 -5.10 -9.79 -2.98
C HIS A 26 -4.95 -11.28 -2.70
N ARG A 27 -4.35 -11.67 -1.56
CA ARG A 27 -4.13 -13.09 -1.19
C ARG A 27 -3.40 -13.91 -2.27
N SER A 28 -2.53 -13.28 -3.07
CA SER A 28 -1.90 -13.92 -4.22
C SER A 28 -0.75 -14.89 -3.87
N ALA A 29 -0.32 -14.90 -2.60
CA ALA A 29 0.73 -15.78 -2.11
C ALA A 29 0.59 -15.99 -0.59
N ASN A 30 1.17 -17.10 -0.09
CA ASN A 30 1.27 -17.40 1.34
C ASN A 30 2.72 -17.27 1.79
N LEU A 31 2.98 -16.35 2.73
CA LEU A 31 4.29 -16.18 3.34
C LEU A 31 4.35 -16.86 4.71
N ARG A 32 5.54 -17.33 5.09
CA ARG A 32 5.80 -17.75 6.48
C ARG A 32 5.66 -16.53 7.39
N LYS A 33 5.03 -16.71 8.56
CA LYS A 33 4.71 -15.62 9.50
C LYS A 33 5.88 -14.66 9.80
N PRO A 34 7.13 -15.12 10.06
CA PRO A 34 8.23 -14.19 10.33
C PRO A 34 8.53 -13.25 9.15
N LEU A 35 8.51 -13.78 7.93
CA LEU A 35 8.74 -12.97 6.73
C LEU A 35 7.58 -12.00 6.49
N LEU A 36 6.34 -12.45 6.68
CA LEU A 36 5.17 -11.57 6.59
C LEU A 36 5.29 -10.39 7.58
N TYR A 37 5.62 -10.67 8.84
CA TYR A 37 5.72 -9.63 9.87
C TYR A 37 6.87 -8.66 9.58
N ALA A 38 8.04 -9.15 9.13
CA ALA A 38 9.14 -8.28 8.75
C ALA A 38 8.77 -7.32 7.61
N LEU A 39 8.06 -7.82 6.59
CA LEU A 39 7.62 -7.00 5.46
C LEU A 39 6.51 -6.01 5.84
N VAL A 40 5.59 -6.41 6.73
CA VAL A 40 4.56 -5.52 7.28
C VAL A 40 5.19 -4.38 8.08
N LEU A 41 6.19 -4.67 8.91
CA LEU A 41 6.92 -3.67 9.68
C LEU A 41 7.67 -2.69 8.76
N ALA A 42 8.29 -3.18 7.69
CA ALA A 42 8.95 -2.33 6.70
C ALA A 42 7.96 -1.39 5.97
N ALA A 43 6.70 -1.80 5.80
CA ALA A 43 5.67 -1.05 5.07
C ALA A 43 4.93 0.00 5.91
N LEU A 44 5.13 0.05 7.23
CA LEU A 44 4.42 0.97 8.13
C LEU A 44 4.46 2.46 7.74
N PRO A 45 5.50 2.99 7.05
CA PRO A 45 5.46 4.37 6.55
C PRO A 45 4.30 4.67 5.59
N ALA A 46 3.66 3.66 5.00
CA ALA A 46 2.45 3.81 4.16
C ALA A 46 1.14 3.83 4.97
N GLY A 47 1.21 3.80 6.30
CA GLY A 47 0.05 3.76 7.19
C GLY A 47 -0.27 2.37 7.74
N PRO A 48 -1.33 2.25 8.56
CA PRO A 48 -1.73 0.99 9.17
C PRO A 48 -2.15 -0.05 8.11
N PRO A 49 -1.81 -1.35 8.28
CA PRO A 49 -2.10 -2.36 7.27
C PRO A 49 -3.60 -2.55 7.02
N ALA A 50 -4.44 -2.40 8.05
CA ALA A 50 -5.88 -2.57 7.90
C ALA A 50 -6.51 -1.46 7.05
N GLU A 51 -6.09 -0.21 7.29
CA GLU A 51 -6.55 0.96 6.55
C GLU A 51 -6.07 0.91 5.10
N TRP A 52 -4.77 0.67 4.88
CA TRP A 52 -4.21 0.57 3.53
C TRP A 52 -4.90 -0.54 2.72
N VAL A 53 -5.10 -1.73 3.30
CA VAL A 53 -5.81 -2.83 2.64
C VAL A 53 -7.27 -2.48 2.37
N GLY A 54 -7.93 -1.78 3.29
CA GLY A 54 -9.31 -1.32 3.12
C GLY A 54 -9.44 -0.36 1.95
N ASN A 55 -8.64 0.70 1.94
CA ASN A 55 -8.62 1.71 0.89
C ASN A 55 -8.28 1.10 -0.47
N HIS A 56 -7.26 0.24 -0.53
CA HIS A 56 -6.86 -0.43 -1.77
C HIS A 56 -7.95 -1.35 -2.33
N ARG A 57 -8.71 -2.03 -1.46
CA ARG A 57 -9.87 -2.83 -1.89
C ARG A 57 -11.04 -1.96 -2.35
N LEU A 58 -11.29 -0.85 -1.68
CA LEU A 58 -12.34 0.10 -2.07
C LEU A 58 -12.03 0.69 -3.45
N HIS A 59 -10.78 1.14 -3.66
CA HIS A 59 -10.30 1.56 -4.97
C HIS A 59 -10.50 0.50 -6.04
N HIS A 60 -10.13 -0.77 -5.81
CA HIS A 60 -10.37 -1.82 -6.81
C HIS A 60 -11.85 -2.12 -7.05
N THR A 61 -12.72 -1.90 -6.06
CA THR A 61 -14.15 -2.23 -6.14
C THR A 61 -14.91 -1.15 -6.92
N ASP A 62 -14.56 0.12 -6.74
CA ASP A 62 -15.24 1.28 -7.33
C ASP A 62 -14.28 2.21 -8.05
N SER A 63 -13.26 1.66 -8.73
CA SER A 63 -12.14 2.44 -9.31
C SER A 63 -12.64 3.58 -10.17
N ASP A 64 -12.09 4.77 -9.93
CA ASP A 64 -12.49 6.01 -10.57
C ASP A 64 -13.99 6.36 -10.43
N GLY A 65 -14.70 5.70 -9.52
CA GLY A 65 -16.09 5.96 -9.14
C GLY A 65 -16.20 6.86 -7.90
N PRO A 66 -17.43 7.23 -7.50
CA PRO A 66 -17.66 8.20 -6.43
C PRO A 66 -17.20 7.75 -5.04
N ASN A 67 -17.01 6.43 -4.81
CA ASN A 67 -16.55 5.91 -3.52
C ASN A 67 -15.07 5.51 -3.52
N ASP A 68 -14.36 5.66 -4.65
CA ASP A 68 -12.91 5.45 -4.69
C ASP A 68 -12.21 6.57 -3.89
N PRO A 69 -11.48 6.24 -2.81
CA PRO A 69 -10.90 7.23 -1.91
C PRO A 69 -9.87 8.15 -2.59
N HIS A 70 -9.37 7.75 -3.76
CA HIS A 70 -8.37 8.52 -4.49
C HIS A 70 -8.67 8.54 -6.00
N SER A 71 -9.92 8.83 -6.37
CA SER A 71 -10.36 8.94 -7.76
C SER A 71 -9.79 10.19 -8.45
N PRO A 72 -8.90 10.06 -9.44
CA PRO A 72 -8.48 11.21 -10.26
C PRO A 72 -9.61 11.78 -11.12
N LEU A 73 -10.65 11.00 -11.44
CA LEU A 73 -11.76 11.46 -12.27
C LEU A 73 -12.80 12.26 -11.48
N HIS A 74 -13.05 11.90 -10.22
CA HIS A 74 -14.02 12.59 -9.37
C HIS A 74 -13.40 13.73 -8.56
N ASP A 75 -12.22 13.52 -7.98
CA ASP A 75 -11.61 14.48 -7.05
C ASP A 75 -10.44 15.28 -7.66
N GLY A 76 -9.99 14.86 -8.85
CA GLY A 76 -8.91 15.51 -9.58
C GLY A 76 -7.51 15.00 -9.22
N PHE A 77 -6.57 15.27 -10.11
CA PHE A 77 -5.20 14.74 -10.04
C PHE A 77 -4.48 15.00 -8.71
N TRP A 78 -4.51 16.23 -8.21
CA TRP A 78 -3.75 16.60 -7.01
C TRP A 78 -4.31 15.96 -5.74
N TYR A 79 -5.63 15.79 -5.65
CA TYR A 79 -6.27 15.10 -4.55
C TYR A 79 -5.91 13.61 -4.58
N ALA A 80 -6.11 12.94 -5.72
CA ALA A 80 -5.75 11.53 -5.89
C ALA A 80 -4.25 11.25 -5.65
N HIS A 81 -3.37 12.23 -5.91
CA HIS A 81 -1.93 12.06 -5.74
C HIS A 81 -1.48 12.16 -4.27
N CYS A 82 -1.95 13.16 -3.51
CA CYS A 82 -1.47 13.44 -2.15
C CYS A 82 -2.51 14.06 -1.20
N GLY A 83 -3.75 14.28 -1.63
CA GLY A 83 -4.78 14.99 -0.85
C GLY A 83 -5.85 14.11 -0.20
N TRP A 84 -5.92 12.84 -0.60
CA TRP A 84 -6.75 11.81 0.03
C TRP A 84 -6.19 11.37 1.38
#